data_AF-A0A1Y5T9A7-F1
#
_entry.id   AF-A0A1Y5T9A7-F1
#
_cell.length_a   1.000
_cell.length_b   1.000
_cell.length_c   1.000
_cell.angle_alpha   90.00
_cell.angle_beta   90.00
_cell.angle_gamma   90.00
#
_symmetry.space_group_name_H-M   'P 1'
#
loop_
_entity.id
_entity.type
_entity.pdbx_description
1 polymer ?
#
loop_
_entity_poly.entity_id
_entity_poly.type
_entity_poly.pdbx_seq_one_letter_code
_entity_poly.pdbx_strand_id
1 'polypeptide(L)'
;MRRDEPLSRAPGRLCAILAIELYLNAFLLVDGTPPEQVRSHFHNLAARAEKAIDSGLILRKRTAEHLRKMTETREYLISRYGPEMTSTLSELNRLMATLEEVSKKTSIRIGLVPHGAPKDNWPENRDG
;
A
#
# COMPACT_ATOMS: atom_id res chain seq x y z
N MET A 1 -9.56 -24.49 2.84
CA MET A 1 -10.08 -23.16 2.41
C MET A 1 -10.45 -23.23 0.94
N ARG A 2 -11.70 -22.91 0.57
CA ARG A 2 -12.19 -22.93 -0.82
C ARG A 2 -11.74 -21.66 -1.57
N ARG A 3 -11.45 -21.80 -2.86
CA ARG A 3 -10.76 -20.81 -3.70
C ARG A 3 -11.62 -19.62 -4.15
N ASP A 4 -12.95 -19.70 -4.02
CA ASP A 4 -13.86 -18.87 -4.80
C ASP A 4 -14.85 -18.02 -3.97
N GLU A 5 -14.61 -17.85 -2.67
CA GLU A 5 -15.50 -17.07 -1.81
C GLU A 5 -14.97 -15.64 -1.61
N PRO A 6 -15.73 -14.57 -1.96
CA PRO A 6 -15.31 -13.17 -1.81
C PRO A 6 -14.82 -12.83 -0.39
N LEU A 7 -15.44 -13.46 0.61
CA LEU A 7 -15.09 -13.34 2.03
C LEU A 7 -13.70 -13.94 2.37
N SER A 8 -13.26 -14.98 1.65
CA SER A 8 -11.98 -15.66 1.89
C SER A 8 -10.77 -14.74 1.61
N ARG A 9 -10.96 -13.70 0.77
CA ARG A 9 -9.91 -12.75 0.38
C ARG A 9 -10.00 -11.40 1.10
N ALA A 10 -11.08 -11.13 1.83
CA ALA A 10 -11.27 -9.87 2.55
C ALA A 10 -10.15 -9.60 3.57
N PRO A 11 -9.69 -10.58 4.39
CA PRO A 11 -8.55 -10.37 5.29
C PRO A 11 -7.25 -10.03 4.55
N GLY A 12 -6.95 -10.77 3.46
CA GLY A 12 -5.74 -10.53 2.66
C GLY A 12 -5.71 -9.15 2.02
N ARG A 13 -6.86 -8.68 1.52
CA ARG A 13 -7.03 -7.33 1.00
C ARG A 13 -6.79 -6.27 2.06
N LEU A 14 -7.40 -6.42 3.24
CA LEU A 14 -7.21 -5.49 4.34
C LEU A 14 -5.73 -5.41 4.76
N CYS A 15 -5.05 -6.55 4.86
CA CYS A 15 -3.62 -6.61 5.14
C CYS A 15 -2.80 -5.85 4.08
N ALA A 16 -3.10 -6.04 2.79
CA ALA A 16 -2.39 -5.34 1.72
C ALA A 16 -2.62 -3.81 1.75
N ILE A 17 -3.84 -3.36 2.04
CA ILE A 17 -4.17 -1.93 2.22
C ILE A 17 -3.38 -1.35 3.39
N LEU A 18 -3.37 -2.02 4.54
CA LEU A 18 -2.64 -1.58 5.73
C LEU A 18 -1.13 -1.57 5.49
N ALA A 19 -0.59 -2.57 4.78
CA ALA A 19 0.82 -2.61 4.42
C ALA A 19 1.23 -1.42 3.53
N ILE A 20 0.43 -1.09 2.51
CA ILE A 20 0.64 0.11 1.68
C ILE A 20 0.67 1.37 2.55
N GLU A 21 -0.29 1.52 3.46
CA GLU A 21 -0.35 2.66 4.38
C GLU A 21 0.91 2.76 5.24
N LEU A 22 1.36 1.65 5.82
CA LEU A 22 2.55 1.60 6.65
C LEU A 22 3.83 1.95 5.89
N TYR A 23 4.00 1.47 4.66
CA TYR A 23 5.15 1.82 3.83
C TYR A 23 5.20 3.31 3.49
N LEU A 24 4.05 3.92 3.17
CA LEU A 24 3.95 5.35 2.93
C LEU A 24 4.23 6.14 4.22
N ASN A 25 3.69 5.70 5.36
CA ASN A 25 3.96 6.31 6.67
C ASN A 25 5.45 6.27 7.01
N ALA A 26 6.11 5.12 6.84
CA ALA A 26 7.53 4.97 7.10
C ALA A 26 8.37 5.92 6.24
N PHE A 27 8.03 6.04 4.94
CA PHE A 27 8.68 7.01 4.05
C PHE A 27 8.52 8.45 4.55
N LEU A 28 7.29 8.87 4.85
CA LEU A 28 6.99 10.23 5.31
C LEU A 28 7.68 10.56 6.64
N LEU A 29 7.74 9.60 7.57
CA LEU A 29 8.43 9.78 8.85
C LEU A 29 9.94 9.97 8.67
N VAL A 30 10.57 9.19 7.79
CA VAL A 30 12.01 9.31 7.50
C VAL A 30 12.33 10.61 6.77
N ASP A 31 11.41 11.09 5.93
CA ASP A 31 11.50 12.40 5.26
C ASP A 31 11.31 13.59 6.22
N GLY A 32 10.92 13.34 7.47
CA GLY A 32 10.76 14.37 8.51
C GLY A 32 9.34 14.90 8.66
N THR A 33 8.34 14.27 8.03
CA THR A 33 6.93 14.60 8.29
C THR A 33 6.58 14.25 9.74
N PRO A 34 6.02 15.18 10.53
CA PRO A 34 5.67 14.90 11.92
C PRO A 34 4.60 13.79 12.05
N PRO A 35 4.70 12.91 13.07
CA PRO A 35 3.76 11.79 13.25
C PRO A 35 2.29 12.20 13.30
N GLU A 36 1.97 13.37 13.88
CA GLU A 36 0.61 13.90 13.93
C GLU A 36 0.04 14.21 12.53
N GLN A 37 0.86 14.74 11.62
CA GLN A 37 0.45 14.99 10.24
C GLN A 37 0.28 13.68 9.45
N VAL A 38 1.14 12.69 9.70
CA VAL A 38 0.98 11.36 9.08
C VAL A 38 -0.33 10.70 9.54
N ARG A 39 -0.69 10.86 10.82
CA ARG A 39 -1.94 10.29 11.38
C ARG A 39 -3.20 11.03 10.94
N SER A 40 -3.14 12.35 10.70
CA SER A 40 -4.30 13.13 10.27
C SER A 40 -4.87 12.69 8.92
N HIS A 41 -4.09 11.94 8.13
CA HIS A 41 -4.56 11.38 6.86
C HIS A 41 -5.43 10.10 7.02
N PHE A 42 -5.65 9.56 8.23
CA PHE A 42 -6.50 8.38 8.49
C PHE A 42 -6.22 7.21 7.53
N HIS A 43 -7.18 6.76 6.71
CA HIS A 43 -6.98 5.73 5.67
C HIS A 43 -6.96 6.31 4.25
N ASN A 44 -6.70 7.62 4.13
CA ASN A 44 -6.55 8.29 2.85
C ASN A 44 -5.17 7.94 2.26
N LEU A 45 -5.16 6.96 1.35
CA LEU A 45 -3.95 6.52 0.65
C LEU A 45 -3.50 7.54 -0.40
N ALA A 46 -4.45 8.25 -1.02
CA ALA A 46 -4.18 9.28 -2.02
C ALA A 46 -3.33 10.41 -1.43
N ALA A 47 -3.78 10.99 -0.32
CA ALA A 47 -3.11 12.11 0.35
C ALA A 47 -1.70 11.74 0.81
N ARG A 48 -1.52 10.51 1.33
CA ARG A 48 -0.19 10.02 1.70
C ARG A 48 0.71 9.82 0.50
N ALA A 49 0.18 9.26 -0.58
CA ALA A 49 0.93 9.04 -1.80
C ALA A 49 1.34 10.36 -2.46
N GLU A 50 0.45 11.34 -2.50
CA GLU A 50 0.72 12.69 -3.02
C GLU A 50 1.81 13.37 -2.20
N LYS A 51 1.68 13.38 -0.86
CA LYS A 51 2.73 13.94 0.00
C LYS A 51 4.07 13.21 -0.17
N ALA A 52 4.05 11.88 -0.28
CA ALA A 52 5.27 11.11 -0.51
C ALA A 52 5.91 11.43 -1.87
N ILE A 53 5.10 11.63 -2.93
CA ILE A 53 5.56 12.03 -4.26
C ILE A 53 6.18 13.44 -4.21
N ASP A 54 5.54 14.38 -3.51
CA ASP A 54 6.05 15.74 -3.32
C ASP A 54 7.39 15.74 -2.56
N SER A 55 7.56 14.81 -1.63
CA SER A 55 8.83 14.50 -0.93
C SER A 55 9.83 13.67 -1.77
N GLY A 56 9.57 13.45 -3.06
CA GLY A 56 10.51 12.81 -3.98
C GLY A 56 10.42 11.29 -4.06
N LEU A 57 9.30 10.67 -3.67
CA LEU A 57 9.00 9.27 -3.99
C LEU A 57 8.54 9.15 -5.45
N ILE A 58 9.25 8.35 -6.25
CA ILE A 58 8.90 8.15 -7.66
C ILE A 58 8.08 6.87 -7.83
N LEU A 59 6.77 7.04 -8.05
CA LEU A 59 5.82 5.97 -8.39
C LEU A 59 5.44 6.04 -9.88
N ARG A 60 5.08 4.90 -10.46
CA ARG A 60 4.45 4.86 -11.79
C ARG A 60 3.11 5.58 -11.73
N LYS A 61 2.77 6.29 -12.81
CA LYS A 61 1.50 7.02 -12.95
C LYS A 61 0.28 6.16 -12.59
N ARG A 62 0.22 4.94 -13.14
CA ARG A 62 -0.86 3.96 -12.88
C ARG A 62 -1.00 3.58 -11.40
N THR A 63 0.09 3.61 -10.65
CA THR A 63 0.12 3.24 -9.23
C THR A 63 -0.43 4.39 -8.40
N ALA A 64 -0.02 5.63 -8.68
CA ALA A 64 -0.60 6.82 -8.05
C ALA A 64 -2.11 6.97 -8.34
N GLU A 65 -2.53 6.75 -9.59
CA GLU A 65 -3.96 6.74 -9.96
C GLU A 65 -4.76 5.67 -9.24
N HIS A 66 -4.16 4.50 -9.04
CA HIS A 66 -4.80 3.41 -8.33
C HIS A 66 -5.00 3.74 -6.84
N LEU A 67 -4.01 4.35 -6.20
CA LEU A 67 -4.11 4.81 -4.80
C LEU A 67 -5.20 5.87 -4.61
N ARG A 68 -5.36 6.78 -5.60
CA ARG A 68 -6.49 7.72 -5.66
C ARG A 68 -7.82 7.00 -5.74
N LYS A 69 -7.98 6.10 -6.72
CA LYS A 69 -9.21 5.32 -6.90
C LYS A 69 -9.59 4.53 -5.64
N MET A 70 -8.62 3.86 -5.00
CA MET A 70 -8.86 3.09 -3.78
C MET A 70 -9.39 3.95 -2.62
N THR A 71 -8.92 5.21 -2.56
CA THR A 71 -9.38 6.18 -1.56
C THR A 71 -10.80 6.65 -1.88
N GLU A 72 -11.09 6.98 -3.14
CA GLU A 72 -12.41 7.41 -3.61
C GLU A 72 -13.48 6.34 -3.39
N THR A 73 -13.17 5.07 -3.71
CA THR A 73 -14.07 3.94 -3.49
C THR A 73 -14.09 3.46 -2.05
N ARG A 74 -13.33 4.09 -1.16
CA ARG A 74 -13.25 3.78 0.29
C ARG A 74 -12.96 2.30 0.53
N GLU A 75 -12.04 1.71 -0.24
CA GLU A 75 -11.79 0.26 -0.23
C GLU A 75 -11.47 -0.28 1.17
N TYR A 76 -10.80 0.51 2.01
CA TYR A 76 -10.55 0.14 3.41
C TYR A 76 -11.85 -0.18 4.17
N LEU A 77 -12.87 0.67 4.04
CA LEU A 77 -14.14 0.51 4.76
C LEU A 77 -14.94 -0.65 4.18
N ILE A 78 -15.00 -0.77 2.85
CA ILE A 78 -15.69 -1.87 2.17
C ILE A 78 -15.04 -3.22 2.55
N SER A 79 -13.71 -3.29 2.56
CA SER A 79 -12.97 -4.51 2.93
C SER A 79 -13.23 -4.94 4.38
N ARG A 80 -13.62 -4.01 5.26
CA ARG A 80 -13.84 -4.27 6.69
C ARG A 80 -15.31 -4.54 7.05
N TYR A 81 -16.25 -3.89 6.37
CA TYR A 81 -17.66 -3.86 6.80
C TYR A 81 -18.68 -4.22 5.72
N GLY A 82 -18.29 -4.23 4.44
CA GLY A 82 -19.23 -4.37 3.33
C GLY A 82 -18.78 -5.42 2.32
N PRO A 83 -18.66 -6.69 2.69
CA PRO A 83 -18.29 -7.76 1.75
C PRO A 83 -19.32 -7.91 0.60
N GLU A 84 -20.54 -7.40 0.76
CA GLU A 84 -21.54 -7.31 -0.31
C GLU A 84 -21.21 -6.25 -1.39
N MET A 85 -20.37 -5.24 -1.10
CA MET A 85 -20.00 -4.17 -2.05
C MET A 85 -18.65 -4.41 -2.72
N THR A 86 -18.33 -5.67 -2.99
CA THR A 86 -17.01 -6.08 -3.53
C THR A 86 -16.78 -5.71 -4.99
N SER A 87 -17.83 -5.39 -5.76
CA SER A 87 -17.73 -5.04 -7.19
C SER A 87 -16.98 -3.74 -7.45
N THR A 88 -16.88 -2.85 -6.46
CA THR A 88 -16.11 -1.59 -6.56
C THR A 88 -14.67 -1.72 -6.08
N LEU A 89 -14.30 -2.89 -5.52
CA LEU A 89 -12.95 -3.15 -5.05
C LEU A 89 -12.02 -3.45 -6.21
N SER A 90 -10.78 -3.02 -6.10
CA SER A 90 -9.77 -3.30 -7.10
C SER A 90 -9.46 -4.79 -7.18
N GLU A 91 -9.14 -5.31 -8.36
CA GLU A 91 -8.69 -6.70 -8.51
C GLU A 91 -7.50 -7.01 -7.59
N LEU A 92 -7.49 -8.18 -6.95
CA LEU A 92 -6.44 -8.49 -5.96
C LEU A 92 -5.04 -8.43 -6.58
N ASN A 93 -4.88 -8.88 -7.83
CA ASN A 93 -3.60 -8.82 -8.53
C ASN A 93 -3.13 -7.36 -8.72
N ARG A 94 -4.05 -6.43 -8.96
CA ARG A 94 -3.74 -5.00 -9.07
C ARG A 94 -3.37 -4.39 -7.72
N LEU A 95 -4.05 -4.80 -6.65
CA LEU A 95 -3.68 -4.43 -5.28
C LEU A 95 -2.29 -4.92 -4.90
N MET A 96 -1.98 -6.19 -5.15
CA MET A 96 -0.66 -6.77 -4.86
C MET A 96 0.45 -6.10 -5.68
N ALA A 97 0.22 -5.79 -6.96
CA ALA A 97 1.18 -5.05 -7.78
C ALA A 97 1.42 -3.62 -7.26
N THR A 98 0.40 -3.01 -6.65
CA THR A 98 0.52 -1.68 -6.00
C THR A 98 1.34 -1.78 -4.73
N LEU A 99 1.06 -2.79 -3.90
CA LEU A 99 1.86 -3.08 -2.71
C LEU A 99 3.33 -3.34 -3.05
N GLU A 100 3.63 -4.21 -4.02
CA GLU A 100 5.01 -4.53 -4.44
C GLU A 100 5.76 -3.28 -4.89
N GLU A 101 5.11 -2.41 -5.66
CA GLU A 101 5.75 -1.19 -6.12
C GLU A 101 6.00 -0.20 -4.97
N VAL A 102 4.99 0.06 -4.15
CA VAL A 102 5.11 1.00 -3.02
C VAL A 102 6.17 0.50 -2.05
N SER A 103 6.11 -0.77 -1.63
CA SER A 103 7.06 -1.35 -0.67
C SER A 103 8.50 -1.28 -1.19
N LYS A 104 8.72 -1.63 -2.46
CA LYS A 104 10.05 -1.58 -3.08
C LYS A 104 10.57 -0.14 -3.13
N LYS A 105 9.75 0.80 -3.59
CA LYS A 105 10.19 2.19 -3.81
C LYS A 105 10.45 2.91 -2.49
N THR A 106 9.58 2.74 -1.50
CA THR A 106 9.80 3.34 -0.18
C THR A 106 11.03 2.72 0.48
N SER A 107 11.13 1.38 0.53
CA SER A 107 12.24 0.68 1.19
C SER A 107 13.62 1.05 0.62
N ILE A 108 13.73 1.22 -0.70
CA ILE A 108 14.97 1.71 -1.33
C ILE A 108 15.27 3.14 -0.88
N ARG A 109 14.26 4.02 -0.81
CA ARG A 109 14.46 5.44 -0.48
C ARG A 109 14.79 5.66 0.99
N ILE A 110 14.24 4.86 1.89
CA ILE A 110 14.54 4.94 3.33
C ILE A 110 15.69 4.02 3.77
N GLY A 111 16.40 3.40 2.83
CA GLY A 111 17.60 2.60 3.12
C GLY A 111 17.35 1.24 3.79
N LEU A 112 16.10 0.76 3.84
CA LEU A 112 15.77 -0.57 4.36
C LEU A 112 16.22 -1.71 3.43
N VAL A 113 16.36 -1.43 2.13
CA VAL A 113 16.85 -2.38 1.13
C VAL A 113 17.87 -1.68 0.24
N PRO A 114 19.07 -2.26 -0.01
CA PRO A 114 20.07 -1.67 -0.91
C PRO A 114 19.49 -1.45 -2.31
N HIS A 115 19.83 -0.32 -2.92
CA HIS A 115 19.48 -0.05 -4.32
C HIS A 115 20.11 -1.13 -5.23
N GLY A 116 19.28 -2.02 -5.79
CA GLY A 116 19.74 -3.12 -6.64
C GLY A 116 19.77 -4.51 -6.00
N ALA A 117 19.24 -4.68 -4.77
CA ALA A 117 19.15 -6.00 -4.15
C ALA A 117 18.31 -6.98 -5.00
N PRO A 118 18.80 -8.22 -5.25
CA PRO A 118 18.00 -9.30 -5.84
C PRO A 118 16.73 -9.55 -5.01
N LYS A 119 15.65 -10.05 -5.65
CA LYS A 119 14.39 -10.38 -4.95
C LYS A 119 14.63 -11.26 -3.73
N ASP A 120 15.62 -12.14 -3.79
CA ASP A 120 16.05 -13.07 -2.73
C ASP A 120 16.49 -12.36 -1.43
N ASN A 121 16.90 -11.09 -1.49
CA ASN A 121 17.35 -10.33 -0.32
C ASN A 121 16.23 -9.53 0.37
N TRP A 122 15.00 -9.62 -0.13
CA TRP A 122 13.85 -9.07 0.57
C TRP A 122 13.62 -9.77 1.90
N PRO A 123 13.17 -9.05 2.94
CA PRO A 123 13.03 -9.62 4.29
C PRO A 123 12.11 -10.85 4.34
N GLU A 124 11.15 -10.98 3.42
CA GLU A 124 10.30 -12.17 3.26
C GLU A 124 11.04 -13.43 2.74
N ASN A 125 12.24 -13.27 2.19
CA ASN A 125 13.06 -14.33 1.58
C ASN A 125 14.35 -14.62 2.37
N ARG A 126 14.57 -13.98 3.52
CA ARG A 126 15.77 -14.15 4.35
C ARG A 126 15.71 -15.33 5.32
N ASP A 127 14.52 -15.91 5.50
CA ASP A 127 14.31 -17.06 6.37
C ASP A 127 13.86 -18.27 5.53
N GLY A 128 14.86 -19.02 5.03
CA GLY A 128 14.73 -20.34 4.42
C GLY A 128 15.79 -21.27 5.00
#